data_AF-A0A6L5X9W6-F1
#
_entry.id   AF-A0A6L5X9W6-F1
#
_cell.length_a   1.000
_cell.length_b   1.000
_cell.length_c   1.000
_cell.angle_alpha   90.00
_cell.angle_beta   90.00
_cell.angle_gamma   90.00
#
_symmetry.space_group_name_H-M   'P 1'
#
loop_
_entity.id
_entity.type
_entity.pdbx_description
1 polymer ?
#
loop_
_entity_poly.entity_id
_entity_poly.type
_entity_poly.pdbx_seq_one_letter_code
_entity_poly.pdbx_strand_id
1 'polypeptide(L)'
;MEQTKVGIIQSSGISDAVFRYDKAWLDREDAIPVSLSLPLQEEAFSSEKTKCFFEGLLPEGFTKRSVARWMHADEHDYLTMLSGLGQECLGAIQVMEGNTKPPKASYTRMTEQQLQELAAEGAIKSAELVTALHLSLMK
;
A
#
# COMPACT_ATOMS: atom_id res chain seq x y z
N MET A 1 3.08 16.47 -7.59
CA MET A 1 2.76 16.42 -6.16
C MET A 1 4.04 16.04 -5.45
N GLU A 2 4.45 16.80 -4.45
CA GLU A 2 5.66 16.49 -3.68
C GLU A 2 5.31 15.40 -2.67
N GLN A 3 6.12 14.34 -2.63
CA GLN A 3 5.93 13.29 -1.65
C GLN A 3 6.82 13.56 -0.45
N THR A 4 6.24 13.49 0.74
CA THR A 4 6.97 13.67 1.99
C THR A 4 6.97 12.37 2.78
N LYS A 5 8.12 12.02 3.33
CA LYS A 5 8.23 10.89 4.26
C LYS A 5 7.52 11.23 5.58
N VAL A 6 6.48 10.48 5.90
CA VAL A 6 5.67 10.68 7.11
C VAL A 6 6.15 9.83 8.29
N GLY A 7 6.62 8.61 8.01
CA GLY A 7 7.01 7.66 9.05
C GLY A 7 7.64 6.40 8.48
N ILE A 8 7.86 5.43 9.35
CA ILE A 8 8.51 4.15 9.03
C ILE A 8 7.76 3.04 9.75
N ILE A 9 7.51 1.93 9.05
CA ILE A 9 7.13 0.65 9.66
C ILE A 9 8.42 -0.14 9.87
N GLN A 10 8.72 -0.51 11.11
CA GLN A 10 9.89 -1.33 11.46
C GLN A 10 9.41 -2.69 11.94
N SER A 11 10.05 -3.76 11.48
CA SER A 11 9.58 -5.14 11.71
C SER A 11 10.74 -6.13 11.60
N SER A 12 10.74 -7.15 12.46
CA SER A 12 11.50 -8.40 12.26
C SER A 12 10.58 -9.56 11.82
N GLY A 13 9.26 -9.37 11.93
CA GLY A 13 8.20 -10.28 11.48
C GLY A 13 6.80 -9.66 11.62
N ILE A 14 5.79 -10.29 11.04
CA ILE A 14 4.42 -9.72 10.96
C ILE A 14 3.85 -9.32 12.33
N SER A 15 4.19 -10.06 13.39
CA SER A 15 3.68 -9.85 14.75
C SER A 15 4.36 -8.73 15.55
N ASP A 16 5.56 -8.30 15.15
CA ASP A 16 6.36 -7.27 15.85
C ASP A 16 6.42 -5.93 15.10
N ALA A 17 5.77 -5.85 13.94
CA ALA A 17 5.78 -4.66 13.12
C ALA A 17 5.14 -3.45 13.80
N VAL A 18 5.90 -2.37 13.95
CA VAL A 18 5.47 -1.13 14.59
C VAL A 18 5.66 0.06 13.68
N PHE A 19 4.68 0.97 13.66
CA PHE A 19 4.78 2.25 12.97
C PHE A 19 5.28 3.35 13.90
N ARG A 20 6.17 4.20 13.38
CA ARG A 20 6.64 5.41 14.06
C ARG A 20 6.68 6.57 13.08
N TYR A 21 6.24 7.75 13.52
CA TYR A 21 6.38 8.97 12.74
C TYR A 21 7.85 9.36 12.57
N ASP A 22 8.16 9.97 11.42
CA ASP A 22 9.45 10.59 11.19
C ASP A 22 9.52 11.90 11.99
N LYS A 23 10.67 12.17 12.61
CA LYS A 23 10.84 13.37 13.43
C LYS A 23 10.61 14.64 12.59
N ALA A 24 11.07 14.65 11.35
CA ALA A 24 10.88 15.77 10.44
C ALA A 24 9.40 16.01 10.09
N TRP A 25 8.55 14.98 10.19
CA TRP A 25 7.10 15.15 10.03
C TRP A 25 6.46 15.74 11.29
N LEU A 26 6.84 15.25 12.47
CA LEU A 26 6.32 15.74 13.75
C LEU A 26 6.68 17.21 14.02
N ASP A 27 7.85 17.65 13.55
CA ASP A 27 8.32 19.02 13.73
C ASP A 27 7.64 20.04 12.79
N ARG A 28 6.77 19.60 11.87
CA ARG A 28 6.04 20.49 10.96
C ARG A 28 4.85 21.14 11.65
N GLU A 29 4.66 22.44 11.43
CA GLU A 29 3.48 23.17 11.92
C GLU A 29 2.16 22.67 11.29
N ASP A 30 2.23 22.16 10.06
CA ASP A 30 1.11 21.62 9.29
C ASP A 30 1.02 20.08 9.35
N ALA A 31 1.72 19.45 10.30
CA ALA A 31 1.67 18.01 10.47
C ALA A 31 0.24 17.53 10.73
N ILE A 32 -0.19 16.53 9.95
CA ILE A 32 -1.47 15.83 10.15
C ILE A 32 -1.21 14.37 10.47
N PRO A 33 -2.03 13.74 11.33
CA PRO A 33 -1.92 12.31 11.59
C PRO A 33 -2.33 11.51 10.35
N VAL A 34 -1.68 10.35 10.13
CA VAL A 34 -2.08 9.41 9.05
C VAL A 34 -3.45 8.80 9.30
N SER A 35 -3.87 8.73 10.56
CA SER A 35 -5.17 8.20 10.99
C SER A 35 -5.54 8.75 12.36
N LEU A 36 -6.83 8.84 12.66
CA LEU A 36 -7.32 9.09 14.01
C LEU A 36 -6.91 7.98 15.00
N SER A 37 -6.69 6.75 14.51
CA SER A 37 -6.16 5.63 15.31
C SER A 37 -4.65 5.70 15.56
N LEU A 38 -3.94 6.54 14.78
CA LEU A 38 -2.51 6.77 14.84
C LEU A 38 -2.22 8.28 14.99
N PRO A 39 -2.59 8.92 16.12
CA PRO A 39 -2.40 10.36 16.35
C PRO A 39 -0.92 10.77 16.30
N LEU A 40 -0.60 12.05 16.12
CA LEU A 40 0.80 12.49 16.14
C LEU A 40 1.42 12.26 17.53
N GLN A 41 2.47 11.43 17.58
CA GLN A 41 3.27 11.16 18.78
C GLN A 41 4.68 10.68 18.37
N GLU A 42 5.65 10.82 19.28
CA GLU A 42 7.05 10.42 19.03
C GLU A 42 7.26 8.90 19.22
N GLU A 43 6.51 8.31 20.16
CA GLU A 43 6.57 6.87 20.46
C GLU A 43 6.00 6.02 19.31
N ALA A 44 6.62 4.87 19.09
CA ALA A 44 6.10 3.88 18.15
C ALA A 44 4.74 3.33 18.63
N PHE A 45 3.85 3.07 17.68
CA PHE A 45 2.58 2.42 17.95
C PHE A 45 2.76 0.92 18.20
N SER A 46 1.85 0.33 18.96
CA SER A 46 1.82 -1.12 19.14
C SER A 46 1.64 -1.84 17.81
N SER A 47 2.09 -3.09 17.73
CA SER A 47 1.95 -3.89 16.52
C SER A 47 0.50 -4.14 16.15
N GLU A 48 -0.39 -4.24 17.14
CA GLU A 48 -1.84 -4.31 16.94
C GLU A 48 -2.39 -3.06 16.23
N LYS A 49 -2.12 -1.86 16.74
CA LYS A 49 -2.61 -0.60 16.12
C LYS A 49 -2.03 -0.39 14.74
N THR A 50 -0.75 -0.73 14.57
CA THR A 50 -0.05 -0.68 13.29
C THR A 50 -0.74 -1.59 12.29
N LYS A 51 -0.90 -2.88 12.63
CA LYS A 51 -1.59 -3.85 11.79
C LYS A 51 -3.00 -3.40 11.43
N CYS A 52 -3.82 -3.00 12.40
CA CYS A 52 -5.21 -2.60 12.16
C CYS A 52 -5.33 -1.47 11.11
N PHE A 53 -4.44 -0.48 11.15
CA PHE A 53 -4.48 0.60 10.17
C PHE A 53 -3.97 0.15 8.80
N PHE A 54 -2.77 -0.43 8.74
CA PHE A 54 -2.11 -0.71 7.46
C PHE A 54 -2.72 -1.91 6.73
N GLU A 55 -3.25 -2.91 7.44
CA GLU A 55 -4.04 -3.97 6.82
C GLU A 55 -5.34 -3.41 6.23
N GLY A 56 -5.94 -2.40 6.85
CA GLY A 56 -7.14 -1.72 6.34
C GLY A 56 -6.92 -0.86 5.09
N LEU A 57 -5.66 -0.67 4.66
CA LEU A 57 -5.34 -0.04 3.36
C LEU A 57 -5.35 -1.06 2.21
N LEU A 58 -5.33 -2.35 2.52
CA LEU A 58 -5.24 -3.41 1.54
C LEU A 58 -6.62 -3.84 1.05
N PRO A 59 -6.71 -4.48 -0.13
CA PRO A 59 -7.93 -5.10 -0.58
C PRO A 59 -8.47 -6.13 0.42
N GLU A 60 -9.79 -6.32 0.46
CA GLU A 60 -10.45 -7.26 1.35
C GLU A 60 -11.06 -8.47 0.58
N GLY A 61 -11.50 -9.48 1.34
CA GLY A 61 -12.32 -10.58 0.83
C GLY A 61 -11.68 -11.37 -0.31
N PHE A 62 -12.37 -11.45 -1.45
CA PHE A 62 -11.86 -12.20 -2.60
C PHE A 62 -10.61 -11.55 -3.22
N THR A 63 -10.60 -10.23 -3.38
CA THR A 63 -9.48 -9.50 -3.99
C THR A 63 -8.19 -9.68 -3.19
N LYS A 64 -8.28 -9.63 -1.85
CA LYS A 64 -7.14 -9.92 -0.96
C LYS A 64 -6.50 -11.26 -1.27
N ARG A 65 -7.33 -12.31 -1.41
CA ARG A 65 -6.90 -13.68 -1.68
C ARG A 65 -6.24 -13.82 -3.04
N SER A 66 -6.79 -13.17 -4.06
CA SER A 66 -6.19 -13.17 -5.40
C SER A 66 -4.82 -12.51 -5.41
N VAL A 67 -4.69 -11.34 -4.76
CA VAL A 67 -3.40 -10.65 -4.64
C VAL A 67 -2.40 -11.50 -3.86
N ALA A 68 -2.78 -12.03 -2.70
CA ALA A 68 -1.87 -12.85 -1.88
C ALA A 68 -1.35 -14.06 -2.66
N ARG A 69 -2.24 -14.75 -3.41
CA ARG A 69 -1.85 -15.86 -4.31
C ARG A 69 -0.89 -15.42 -5.39
N TRP A 70 -1.16 -14.28 -6.03
CA TRP A 70 -0.29 -13.71 -7.05
C TRP A 70 1.10 -13.36 -6.50
N MET A 71 1.17 -12.84 -5.26
CA MET A 71 2.42 -12.52 -4.58
C MET A 71 3.14 -13.74 -3.98
N HIS A 72 2.54 -14.94 -4.08
CA HIS A 72 2.99 -16.13 -3.36
C HIS A 72 3.16 -15.90 -1.84
N ALA A 73 2.28 -15.08 -1.27
CA ALA A 73 2.27 -14.67 0.13
C ALA A 73 1.08 -15.26 0.89
N ASP A 74 1.17 -15.29 2.22
CA ASP A 74 0.02 -15.61 3.07
C ASP A 74 -0.99 -14.46 3.04
N GLU A 75 -2.29 -14.76 3.00
CA GLU A 75 -3.36 -13.76 2.98
C GLU A 75 -3.45 -12.92 4.27
N HIS A 76 -2.75 -13.33 5.34
CA HIS A 76 -2.63 -12.59 6.60
C HIS A 76 -1.29 -11.85 6.72
N ASP A 77 -0.37 -12.03 5.76
CA ASP A 77 0.89 -11.30 5.70
C ASP A 77 0.71 -9.93 5.04
N TYR A 78 0.14 -9.02 5.81
CA TYR A 78 -0.14 -7.66 5.35
C TYR A 78 1.13 -6.86 5.01
N LEU A 79 2.29 -7.20 5.59
CA LEU A 79 3.55 -6.53 5.27
C LEU A 79 4.03 -6.90 3.87
N THR A 80 3.99 -8.20 3.54
CA THR A 80 4.30 -8.64 2.18
C THR A 80 3.29 -8.08 1.19
N MET A 81 2.00 -8.03 1.51
CA MET A 81 1.02 -7.38 0.63
C MET A 81 1.29 -5.88 0.43
N LEU A 82 1.72 -5.16 1.49
CA LEU A 82 2.10 -3.76 1.39
C LEU A 82 3.36 -3.53 0.55
N SER A 83 4.31 -4.46 0.51
CA SER A 83 5.49 -4.28 -0.35
C SER A 83 5.13 -4.33 -1.84
N GLY A 84 4.12 -5.12 -2.22
CA GLY A 84 3.64 -5.22 -3.60
C GLY A 84 2.59 -4.18 -3.98
N LEU A 85 1.67 -3.83 -3.08
CA LEU A 85 0.55 -2.93 -3.35
C LEU A 85 0.68 -1.54 -2.70
N GLY A 86 1.65 -1.34 -1.81
CA GLY A 86 1.78 -0.12 -1.00
C GLY A 86 1.93 1.16 -1.83
N GLN A 87 2.27 1.02 -3.11
CA GLN A 87 2.39 2.12 -4.05
C GLN A 87 1.03 2.67 -4.53
N GLU A 88 -0.04 1.89 -4.40
CA GLU A 88 -1.41 2.22 -4.82
C GLU A 88 -2.41 2.06 -3.67
N CYS A 89 -2.02 2.50 -2.47
CA CYS A 89 -2.95 2.54 -1.36
C CYS A 89 -4.05 3.60 -1.56
N LEU A 90 -5.20 3.35 -0.93
CA LEU A 90 -6.28 4.32 -0.88
C LEU A 90 -5.83 5.61 -0.16
N GLY A 91 -6.21 6.76 -0.73
CA GLY A 91 -5.95 8.08 -0.14
C GLY A 91 -4.61 8.67 -0.55
N ALA A 92 -3.96 9.37 0.39
CA ALA A 92 -2.69 10.08 0.17
C ALA A 92 -1.46 9.34 0.73
N ILE A 93 -1.65 8.10 1.20
CA ILE A 93 -0.59 7.29 1.80
C ILE A 93 0.02 6.42 0.72
N GLN A 94 1.35 6.34 0.71
CA GLN A 94 2.11 5.39 -0.08
C GLN A 94 3.07 4.66 0.88
N VAL A 95 3.04 3.33 0.86
CA VAL A 95 3.96 2.47 1.62
C VAL A 95 4.96 1.89 0.63
N MET A 96 6.25 2.07 0.92
CA MET A 96 7.33 1.64 0.03
C MET A 96 8.44 1.01 0.85
N GLU A 97 9.13 0.03 0.27
CA GLU A 97 10.32 -0.54 0.87
C GLU A 97 11.49 0.44 0.77
N GLY A 98 11.98 0.89 1.93
CA GLY A 98 13.24 1.64 2.04
C GLY A 98 13.37 2.85 1.11
N ASN A 99 14.60 3.12 0.67
CA ASN A 99 14.98 4.28 -0.15
C ASN A 99 14.49 4.22 -1.62
N THR A 100 13.44 3.45 -1.90
CA THR A 100 12.83 3.43 -3.23
C THR A 100 12.26 4.82 -3.52
N LYS A 101 12.61 5.36 -4.69
CA LYS A 101 12.02 6.61 -5.15
C LYS A 101 10.61 6.30 -5.63
N PRO A 102 9.65 7.18 -5.35
CA PRO A 102 8.32 6.96 -5.88
C PRO A 102 8.34 6.91 -7.40
N PRO A 103 7.51 6.04 -7.99
CA PRO A 103 7.37 5.98 -9.43
C PRO A 103 6.86 7.33 -9.93
N LYS A 104 7.40 7.78 -11.06
CA LYS A 104 6.90 9.00 -11.70
C LYS A 104 5.53 8.68 -12.27
N ALA A 105 4.50 9.41 -11.83
CA ALA A 105 3.15 9.25 -12.35
C ALA A 105 3.15 9.34 -13.90
N SER A 106 2.60 8.31 -14.54
CA SER A 106 2.46 8.23 -15.98
C SER A 106 1.11 7.62 -16.32
N TYR A 107 0.60 7.95 -17.51
CA TYR A 107 -0.66 7.42 -18.00
C TYR A 107 -0.41 6.64 -19.29
N THR A 108 -0.89 5.40 -19.31
CA THR A 108 -0.88 4.55 -20.52
C THR A 108 -2.29 4.49 -21.08
N ARG A 109 -2.46 4.91 -22.33
CA ARG A 109 -3.75 4.82 -23.01
C ARG A 109 -4.06 3.35 -23.31
N MET A 110 -5.21 2.87 -22.83
CA MET A 110 -5.72 1.55 -23.19
C MET A 110 -6.48 1.60 -24.51
N THR A 111 -6.41 0.53 -25.30
CA THR A 111 -7.26 0.37 -26.49
C THR A 111 -8.68 -0.01 -26.08
N GLU A 112 -9.64 0.19 -26.98
CA GLU A 112 -11.04 -0.21 -26.72
C GLU A 112 -11.16 -1.73 -26.53
N GLN A 113 -10.37 -2.52 -27.25
CA GLN A 113 -10.31 -3.97 -27.05
C GLN A 113 -9.82 -4.35 -25.64
N GLN A 114 -8.74 -3.74 -25.16
CA GLN A 114 -8.23 -3.98 -23.80
C GLN A 114 -9.23 -3.55 -22.73
N LEU A 115 -9.96 -2.46 -22.97
CA LEU A 115 -11.02 -1.99 -22.07
C LEU A 115 -12.19 -2.99 -22.04
N GLN A 116 -12.60 -3.51 -23.21
CA GLN A 116 -13.65 -4.51 -23.33
C GLN A 116 -13.24 -5.84 -22.68
N GLU A 117 -12.00 -6.29 -22.87
CA GLU A 117 -11.45 -7.47 -22.19
C GLU A 117 -11.47 -7.30 -20.68
N LEU A 118 -11.00 -6.16 -20.16
CA LEU A 118 -11.05 -5.84 -18.74
C LEU A 118 -12.50 -5.83 -18.21
N ALA A 119 -13.44 -5.22 -18.93
CA ALA A 119 -14.83 -5.12 -18.51
C ALA A 119 -15.60 -6.46 -18.61
N ALA A 120 -15.27 -7.29 -19.59
CA ALA A 120 -15.88 -8.62 -19.79
C ALA A 120 -15.38 -9.64 -18.75
N GLU A 121 -14.18 -9.42 -18.24
CA GLU A 121 -13.59 -10.18 -17.18
C GLU A 121 -14.28 -9.85 -15.85
N GLY A 122 -15.14 -10.76 -15.36
CA GLY A 122 -15.75 -10.63 -14.04
C GLY A 122 -14.70 -10.33 -12.95
N ALA A 123 -15.13 -9.75 -11.82
CA ALA A 123 -14.26 -9.11 -10.82
C ALA A 123 -12.93 -9.83 -10.49
N ILE A 124 -12.92 -11.16 -10.55
CA ILE A 124 -11.73 -12.01 -10.38
C ILE A 124 -10.63 -11.69 -11.39
N LYS A 125 -10.96 -11.71 -12.67
CA LYS A 125 -9.99 -11.64 -13.77
C LYS A 125 -9.66 -10.18 -14.10
N SER A 126 -10.63 -9.27 -13.87
CA SER A 126 -10.39 -7.83 -13.74
C SER A 126 -9.29 -7.48 -12.71
N ALA A 127 -9.33 -8.08 -11.51
CA ALA A 127 -8.29 -7.84 -10.49
C ALA A 127 -6.92 -8.39 -10.92
N GLU A 128 -6.88 -9.53 -11.60
CA GLU A 128 -5.65 -10.10 -12.18
C GLU A 128 -5.08 -9.22 -13.30
N LEU A 129 -5.91 -8.68 -14.18
CA LEU A 129 -5.51 -7.75 -15.25
C LEU A 129 -5.00 -6.42 -14.70
N VAL A 130 -5.68 -5.82 -13.71
CA VAL A 130 -5.21 -4.61 -13.04
C VAL A 130 -3.85 -4.85 -12.37
N THR A 131 -3.71 -5.98 -11.69
CA THR A 131 -2.42 -6.38 -11.08
C THR A 131 -1.34 -6.59 -12.16
N ALA A 132 -1.66 -7.23 -13.27
CA ALA A 132 -0.73 -7.45 -14.38
C ALA A 132 -0.31 -6.15 -15.10
N LEU A 133 -1.23 -5.19 -15.25
CA LEU A 133 -0.93 -3.86 -15.79
C LEU A 133 -0.02 -3.07 -14.85
N HIS A 134 -0.27 -3.12 -13.54
CA HIS A 134 0.61 -2.52 -12.53
C HIS A 134 2.04 -3.06 -12.65
N LEU A 135 2.20 -4.37 -12.90
CA LEU A 135 3.51 -5.01 -13.09
C LEU A 135 4.24 -4.59 -14.37
N SER A 136 3.50 -4.35 -15.45
CA SER A 136 4.10 -3.91 -16.71
C SER A 136 4.66 -2.49 -16.65
N LEU A 137 4.19 -1.68 -15.68
CA LEU A 137 4.62 -0.30 -15.49
C LEU A 137 5.87 -0.18 -14.59
N MET A 138 6.32 -1.28 -13.99
CA MET A 138 7.55 -1.34 -13.17
C MET A 138 8.81 -1.80 -13.94
N LYS A 139 8.72 -1.99 -15.27
CA LYS A 139 9.88 -2.22 -16.16
C LYS A 139 10.24 -0.96 -16.92
#